data_AF-A0A3P6F2A8-F1
#
_entry.id   AF-A0A3P6F2A8-F1
#
_cell.length_a   1.000
_cell.length_b   1.000
_cell.length_c   1.000
_cell.angle_alpha   90.00
_cell.angle_beta   90.00
_cell.angle_gamma   90.00
#
_symmetry.space_group_name_H-M   'P 1'
#
loop_
_entity.id
_entity.type
_entity.pdbx_description
1 polymer ?
#
loop_
_entity_poly.entity_id
_entity_poly.type
_entity_poly.pdbx_seq_one_letter_code
_entity_poly.pdbx_strand_id
1 'polypeptide(L)'
;MGKKLDALLGRTFKTKKFKALLNLALTRLSILKNQRQVRCSQATSDVTELLKLGQHENAYHRVDQVIKDQNTLDVLFFIHGYFTLLLDRVHLFEHN
;
A
#
# COMPACT_ATOMS: atom_id res chain seq x y z
N MET A 1 22.47 -8.06 -20.19
CA MET A 1 21.56 -6.90 -20.02
C MET A 1 22.14 -5.83 -19.07
N GLY A 2 23.33 -6.03 -18.49
CA GLY A 2 23.99 -5.12 -17.53
C GLY A 2 23.91 -3.62 -17.85
N LYS A 3 24.29 -3.18 -19.06
CA LYS A 3 24.29 -1.74 -19.42
C LYS A 3 22.94 -1.03 -19.28
N LYS A 4 21.80 -1.73 -19.48
CA LYS A 4 20.45 -1.14 -19.33
C LYS A 4 20.04 -1.05 -17.86
N LEU A 5 20.36 -2.08 -17.07
CA LEU A 5 20.08 -2.10 -15.64
C LEU A 5 20.97 -1.10 -14.88
N ASP A 6 22.24 -0.96 -15.28
CA ASP A 6 23.13 0.07 -14.75
C ASP A 6 22.62 1.48 -15.00
N ALA A 7 21.95 1.72 -16.13
CA ALA A 7 21.32 3.00 -16.44
C ALA A 7 20.07 3.27 -15.59
N LEU A 8 19.32 2.22 -15.22
CA LEU A 8 18.09 2.32 -14.43
C LEU A 8 18.35 2.37 -12.91
N LEU A 9 19.25 1.53 -12.41
CA LEU A 9 19.51 1.32 -10.98
C LEU A 9 20.78 2.02 -10.50
N GLY A 10 21.62 2.47 -11.43
CA GLY A 10 22.94 3.02 -11.15
C GLY A 10 23.99 1.93 -10.94
N ARG A 11 25.24 2.23 -11.33
CA ARG A 11 26.40 1.32 -11.20
C ARG A 11 26.74 0.97 -9.74
N THR A 12 26.19 1.71 -8.78
CA THR A 12 26.41 1.51 -7.33
C THR A 12 25.26 0.75 -6.67
N PHE A 13 24.31 0.21 -7.45
CA PHE A 13 23.22 -0.60 -6.93
C PHE A 13 23.75 -1.80 -6.14
N LYS A 14 23.14 -2.05 -4.98
CA LYS A 14 23.49 -3.17 -4.11
C LYS A 14 22.25 -3.98 -3.78
N THR A 15 22.17 -5.18 -4.34
CA THR A 15 21.01 -6.07 -4.18
C THR A 15 20.70 -6.37 -2.71
N LYS A 16 21.71 -6.57 -1.86
CA LYS A 16 21.54 -6.75 -0.41
C LYS A 16 20.84 -5.56 0.27
N LYS A 17 21.22 -4.33 -0.09
CA LYS A 17 20.59 -3.11 0.46
C LYS A 17 19.16 -2.97 -0.04
N PHE A 18 18.94 -3.23 -1.32
CA PHE A 18 17.61 -3.20 -1.92
C PHE A 18 16.66 -4.21 -1.27
N LYS A 19 17.11 -5.46 -1.07
CA LYS A 19 16.36 -6.50 -0.36
C LYS A 19 15.99 -6.06 1.07
N ALA A 20 16.91 -5.45 1.81
CA ALA A 20 16.64 -4.94 3.15
C ALA A 20 15.58 -3.82 3.14
N LEU A 21 15.65 -2.90 2.18
CA LEU A 21 14.67 -1.82 2.01
C LEU A 21 13.28 -2.34 1.64
N LEU A 22 13.19 -3.32 0.73
CA LEU A 22 11.92 -3.96 0.37
C LEU A 22 11.24 -4.60 1.58
N ASN A 23 11.99 -5.38 2.38
CA ASN A 23 11.45 -5.98 3.60
C ASN A 23 10.95 -4.92 4.59
N LEU A 24 11.72 -3.85 4.81
CA LEU A 24 11.29 -2.75 5.66
C LEU A 24 10.01 -2.07 5.14
N ALA A 25 9.93 -1.87 3.82
CA ALA A 25 8.76 -1.28 3.18
C ALA A 25 7.52 -2.18 3.32
N LEU A 26 7.64 -3.49 3.12
CA LEU A 26 6.56 -4.46 3.32
C LEU A 26 6.04 -4.44 4.77
N THR A 27 6.92 -4.42 5.76
CA THR A 27 6.52 -4.30 7.17
C THR A 27 5.75 -3.00 7.43
N ARG A 28 6.22 -1.87 6.89
CA ARG A 28 5.53 -0.57 7.02
C ARG A 28 4.17 -0.55 6.31
N LEU A 29 4.08 -1.15 5.12
CA LEU A 29 2.82 -1.27 4.37
C LEU A 29 1.78 -2.06 5.16
N SER A 30 2.17 -3.17 5.81
CA SER A 30 1.28 -3.95 6.66
C SER A 30 0.71 -3.12 7.81
N ILE A 31 1.54 -2.29 8.46
CA ILE A 31 1.08 -1.37 9.53
C ILE A 31 0.08 -0.34 8.96
N LEU A 32 0.42 0.30 7.83
CA LEU A 32 -0.43 1.30 7.20
C LEU A 32 -1.78 0.71 6.74
N LYS A 33 -1.76 -0.51 6.18
CA LYS A 33 -2.95 -1.25 5.79
C LYS A 33 -3.85 -1.48 7.01
N ASN A 34 -3.30 -2.01 8.10
CA ASN A 34 -4.08 -2.27 9.32
C ASN A 34 -4.70 -0.98 9.88
N GLN A 35 -3.93 0.10 9.97
CA GLN A 35 -4.43 1.40 10.42
C GLN A 35 -5.55 1.93 9.52
N ARG A 36 -5.39 1.85 8.20
CA ARG A 36 -6.40 2.31 7.24
C ARG A 36 -7.65 1.43 7.27
N GLN A 37 -7.50 0.12 7.45
CA GLN A 37 -8.62 -0.81 7.53
C GLN A 37 -9.48 -0.54 8.77
N VAL A 38 -8.87 -0.29 9.92
CA VAL A 38 -9.62 0.12 11.13
C VAL A 38 -10.40 1.42 10.89
N ARG A 39 -9.77 2.44 10.30
CA ARG A 39 -10.45 3.71 9.98
C ARG A 39 -11.62 3.52 9.01
N CYS A 40 -11.43 2.70 7.97
CA CYS A 40 -12.48 2.40 7.01
C CYS A 40 -13.67 1.72 7.68
N SER A 41 -13.42 0.70 8.52
CA SER A 41 -14.48 0.01 9.26
C SER A 41 -15.23 0.95 10.21
N GLN A 42 -14.51 1.83 10.90
CA GLN A 42 -15.13 2.86 11.76
C GLN A 42 -16.01 3.81 10.94
N ALA A 43 -15.50 4.33 9.83
CA ALA A 43 -16.26 5.23 8.96
C ALA A 43 -17.54 4.56 8.40
N THR A 44 -17.46 3.28 8.02
CA THR A 44 -18.64 2.51 7.59
C THR A 44 -19.66 2.31 8.72
N SER A 45 -19.18 2.06 9.94
CA SER A 45 -20.05 1.98 11.13
C SER A 45 -20.74 3.32 11.38
N ASP A 46 -20.01 4.43 11.28
CA ASP A 46 -20.56 5.77 11.48
C ASP A 46 -21.63 6.10 10.43
N VAL A 47 -21.41 5.75 9.15
CA VAL A 47 -22.43 5.90 8.10
C VAL A 47 -23.70 5.16 8.51
N THR A 48 -23.56 3.93 8.99
CA THR A 48 -24.70 3.10 9.41
C THR A 48 -25.49 3.74 10.55
N GLU A 49 -24.81 4.22 11.59
CA GLU A 49 -25.45 4.91 12.73
C GLU A 49 -26.11 6.23 12.31
N LEU A 50 -25.45 7.04 11.49
CA LEU A 50 -26.02 8.30 10.99
C LEU A 50 -27.29 8.07 10.17
N LEU A 51 -27.34 7.02 9.35
CA LEU A 51 -28.53 6.65 8.59
C LEU A 51 -29.68 6.21 9.50
N LYS A 52 -29.41 5.44 10.57
CA LYS A 52 -30.44 5.06 11.57
C LYS A 52 -31.03 6.28 12.28
N LEU A 53 -30.21 7.30 12.52
CA LEU A 53 -30.63 8.57 13.13
C LEU A 53 -31.31 9.54 12.14
N GLY A 54 -31.44 9.17 10.85
CA GLY A 54 -32.01 10.02 9.80
C GLY A 54 -31.11 11.19 9.37
N GLN A 55 -29.83 11.20 9.76
CA GLN A 55 -28.88 12.26 9.45
C GLN A 55 -28.22 12.05 8.08
N HIS A 56 -29.02 12.13 7.01
CA HIS A 56 -28.58 11.77 5.66
C HIS A 56 -27.42 12.62 5.12
N GLU A 57 -27.41 13.94 5.36
CA GLU A 57 -26.31 14.81 4.92
C GLU A 57 -24.99 14.42 5.59
N ASN A 58 -24.99 14.19 6.91
CA ASN A 58 -23.80 13.75 7.64
C ASN A 58 -23.32 12.37 7.17
N ALA A 59 -24.26 11.43 6.94
CA ALA A 59 -23.95 10.12 6.40
C ALA A 59 -23.29 10.23 5.01
N TYR A 60 -23.80 11.11 4.14
CA TYR A 60 -23.24 11.37 2.81
C TYR A 60 -21.79 11.87 2.89
N HIS A 61 -21.50 12.83 3.77
CA HIS A 61 -20.13 13.30 3.99
C HIS A 61 -19.22 12.17 4.52
N ARG A 62 -19.74 11.29 5.38
CA ARG A 62 -18.97 10.17 5.92
C ARG A 62 -18.68 9.10 4.86
N VAL A 63 -19.56 8.90 3.88
CA VAL A 63 -19.35 7.99 2.74
C VAL A 63 -18.15 8.42 1.89
N ASP A 64 -17.93 9.72 1.66
CA ASP A 64 -16.74 10.20 0.95
C ASP A 64 -15.44 9.73 1.63
N GLN A 65 -15.41 9.75 2.97
CA GLN A 65 -14.28 9.23 3.73
C GLN A 65 -14.11 7.71 3.57
N VAL A 66 -15.21 6.94 3.57
CA VAL A 66 -15.18 5.50 3.32
C VAL A 66 -14.58 5.19 1.95
N ILE A 67 -15.02 5.90 0.89
CA ILE A 67 -14.52 5.71 -0.47
C ILE A 67 -13.02 6.03 -0.54
N LYS A 68 -12.58 7.15 0.05
CA LYS A 68 -11.15 7.51 0.10
C LYS A 68 -10.32 6.46 0.84
N ASP A 69 -10.83 5.92 1.94
CA ASP A 69 -10.14 4.91 2.72
C ASP A 69 -10.04 3.56 1.99
N GLN A 70 -11.12 3.15 1.32
CA GLN A 70 -11.14 1.95 0.49
C GLN A 70 -10.17 2.06 -0.68
N ASN A 71 -10.21 3.16 -1.44
CA ASN A 71 -9.27 3.41 -2.54
C ASN A 71 -7.81 3.40 -2.05
N THR A 72 -7.55 3.93 -0.86
CA THR A 72 -6.22 3.88 -0.26
C THR A 72 -5.80 2.44 0.07
N LEU A 73 -6.70 1.61 0.60
CA LEU A 73 -6.42 0.19 0.87
C LEU A 73 -6.07 -0.56 -0.41
N ASP A 74 -6.79 -0.30 -1.51
CA ASP A 74 -6.54 -0.94 -2.79
C ASP A 74 -5.16 -0.56 -3.34
N VAL A 75 -4.78 0.72 -3.26
CA VAL A 75 -3.42 1.17 -3.63
C VAL A 75 -2.36 0.49 -2.77
N LEU A 76 -2.55 0.41 -1.45
CA LEU A 76 -1.61 -0.29 -0.56
C LEU A 76 -1.48 -1.78 -0.90
N PHE A 77 -2.58 -2.43 -1.31
CA PHE A 77 -2.58 -3.81 -1.78
C PHE A 77 -1.72 -3.97 -3.04
N PHE A 78 -1.90 -3.11 -4.05
CA PHE A 78 -1.09 -3.15 -5.27
C PHE A 78 0.40 -2.91 -5.00
N ILE A 79 0.74 -1.90 -4.20
CA ILE A 79 2.14 -1.61 -3.84
C ILE A 79 2.78 -2.79 -3.11
N HIS A 80 2.07 -3.38 -2.15
CA HIS A 80 2.54 -4.57 -1.45
C HIS A 80 2.81 -5.71 -2.43
N GLY A 81 1.88 -5.99 -3.36
CA GLY A 81 2.06 -7.00 -4.40
C GLY A 81 3.29 -6.78 -5.26
N TYR A 82 3.53 -5.54 -5.71
CA TYR A 82 4.72 -5.21 -6.50
C TYR A 82 6.02 -5.38 -5.70
N PHE A 83 6.04 -5.00 -4.42
CA PHE A 83 7.23 -5.16 -3.57
C PHE A 83 7.51 -6.62 -3.26
N THR A 84 6.48 -7.43 -3.03
CA THR A 84 6.62 -8.89 -2.92
C THR A 84 7.19 -9.49 -4.20
N LEU A 85 6.67 -9.11 -5.37
CA LEU A 85 7.18 -9.59 -6.66
C LEU A 85 8.66 -9.21 -6.86
N LEU A 86 9.04 -7.98 -6.54
CA LEU A 86 10.43 -7.52 -6.62
C LEU A 86 11.35 -8.31 -5.68
N LEU A 87 10.86 -8.66 -4.49
CA LEU A 87 11.59 -9.45 -3.51
C LEU A 87 11.80 -10.90 -4.00
N ASP A 88 10.77 -11.53 -4.56
CA ASP A 88 10.83 -12.89 -5.09
C ASP A 88 11.79 -12.98 -6.29
N ARG A 89 11.78 -11.94 -7.13
CA ARG A 89 12.59 -11.86 -8.34
C ARG A 89 13.94 -11.18 -8.14
N VAL A 90 14.34 -10.96 -6.89
CA VAL A 90 15.53 -10.16 -6.57
C VAL A 90 16.84 -10.77 -7.13
N HIS A 91 16.88 -12.09 -7.29
CA HIS A 91 18.01 -12.82 -7.85
C HIS A 91 18.32 -12.45 -9.32
N LEU A 92 17.33 -11.96 -10.07
CA LEU A 92 17.52 -11.49 -11.45
C LEU A 92 18.40 -10.24 -11.52
N PHE A 93 18.55 -9.52 -10.41
CA PHE A 93 19.46 -8.38 -10.27
C PHE A 93 20.87 -8.79 -9.84
N GLU A 94 21.09 -10.03 -9.40
CA GLU A 94 22.41 -10.53 -8.97
C GLU A 94 23.24 -11.11 -10.12
N HIS A 95 22.58 -11.55 -11.20
CA HIS A 95 23.20 -12.19 -12.38
C HIS A 95 23.30 -11.25 -13.61
N ASN A 96 23.50 -9.95 -13.40
CA ASN A 96 23.72 -8.98 -14.49
C ASN A 96 25.05 -8.26 -14.41
#